data_AF-A0A352KEQ2-F1
#
_entry.id   AF-A0A352KEQ2-F1
#
_cell.length_a   1.000
_cell.length_b   1.000
_cell.length_c   1.000
_cell.angle_alpha   90.00
_cell.angle_beta   90.00
_cell.angle_gamma   90.00
#
_symmetry.space_group_name_H-M   'P 1'
#
loop_
_entity.id
_entity.type
_entity.pdbx_description
1 polymer ?
#
loop_
_entity_poly.entity_id
_entity_poly.type
_entity_poly.pdbx_seq_one_letter_code
_entity_poly.pdbx_strand_id
1 'polypeptide(L)'
;MRRGWLSAMAWLFWLCLSGNAVALERVVFATDWKAQAEHGGFYQALAKGYYAEQGLDVVIRQGGPGVNIPQLLGAGAVAFGMGSSSFMPLNMV
;
A
#
# COMPACT_ATOMS: atom_id res chain seq x y z
N MET A 1 -6.78 -4.51 -55.08
CA MET A 1 -5.54 -4.59 -54.28
C MET A 1 -5.30 -3.39 -53.34
N ARG A 2 -6.32 -2.72 -52.75
CA ARG A 2 -6.09 -1.52 -51.89
C ARG A 2 -6.81 -1.52 -50.53
N ARG A 3 -7.54 -2.60 -50.18
CA ARG A 3 -8.41 -2.65 -48.99
C ARG A 3 -7.75 -3.24 -47.72
N GLY A 4 -6.57 -3.85 -47.82
CA GLY A 4 -5.92 -4.52 -46.68
C GLY A 4 -5.15 -3.61 -45.72
N TRP A 5 -4.73 -2.41 -46.17
CA TRP A 5 -3.87 -1.53 -45.37
C TRP A 5 -4.63 -0.72 -44.31
N LEU A 6 -5.92 -0.46 -44.51
CA LEU A 6 -6.76 0.25 -43.56
C LEU A 6 -7.06 -0.60 -42.31
N SER A 7 -7.22 -1.92 -42.46
CA SER A 7 -7.36 -2.81 -41.29
C SER A 7 -6.05 -2.92 -40.52
N ALA A 8 -4.90 -3.03 -41.18
CA ALA A 8 -3.61 -3.13 -40.48
C ALA A 8 -3.29 -1.89 -39.61
N MET A 9 -3.66 -0.69 -40.06
CA MET A 9 -3.48 0.54 -39.29
C MET A 9 -4.42 0.65 -38.08
N ALA A 10 -5.65 0.13 -38.18
CA ALA A 10 -6.61 0.13 -37.07
C ALA A 10 -6.16 -0.77 -35.91
N TRP A 11 -5.50 -1.90 -36.21
CA TRP A 11 -4.93 -2.79 -35.20
C TRP A 11 -3.70 -2.20 -34.51
N LEU A 12 -2.86 -1.47 -35.25
CA LEU A 12 -1.69 -0.79 -34.68
C LEU A 12 -2.10 0.36 -33.74
N PHE A 13 -3.19 1.05 -34.06
CA PHE A 13 -3.73 2.14 -33.23
C PHE A 13 -4.31 1.63 -31.89
N TRP A 14 -4.88 0.42 -31.88
CA TRP A 14 -5.42 -0.18 -30.65
C TRP A 14 -4.31 -0.67 -29.70
N LEU A 15 -3.18 -1.15 -30.24
CA LEU A 15 -2.04 -1.62 -29.43
C LEU A 15 -1.34 -0.47 -28.67
N CYS A 16 -1.32 0.73 -29.25
CA CYS A 16 -0.70 1.92 -28.66
C CYS A 16 -1.51 2.59 -27.53
N LEU A 17 -2.77 2.20 -27.31
CA LEU A 17 -3.59 2.74 -26.20
C LEU A 17 -3.42 1.97 -24.88
N SER A 18 -2.54 0.97 -24.85
CA SER A 18 -2.18 0.22 -23.64
C SER A 18 -1.31 1.08 -22.73
N GLY A 19 -1.90 2.08 -22.07
CA GLY A 19 -1.22 2.86 -21.04
C GLY A 19 -0.78 1.94 -19.89
N ASN A 20 0.46 2.11 -19.42
CA ASN A 20 0.94 1.41 -18.23
C ASN A 20 0.12 1.88 -17.02
N ALA A 21 -0.85 1.07 -16.58
CA ALA A 21 -1.48 1.25 -15.29
C ALA A 21 -0.42 0.97 -14.21
N VAL A 22 -0.02 2.00 -13.46
CA VAL A 22 0.84 1.82 -12.29
C VAL A 22 0.01 1.08 -11.24
N ALA A 23 0.34 -0.18 -11.01
CA ALA A 23 -0.26 -0.95 -9.93
C ALA A 23 0.17 -0.34 -8.59
N LEU A 24 -0.79 -0.10 -7.70
CA LEU A 24 -0.48 0.38 -6.35
C LEU A 24 0.32 -0.67 -5.58
N GLU A 25 1.38 -0.24 -4.91
CA GLU A 25 2.15 -1.09 -4.03
C GLU A 25 1.40 -1.32 -2.73
N ARG A 26 1.10 -2.58 -2.43
CA ARG A 26 0.35 -2.95 -1.24
C ARG A 26 1.24 -2.89 0.00
N VAL A 27 0.82 -2.11 0.99
CA VAL A 27 1.55 -1.92 2.24
C VAL A 27 0.60 -2.12 3.41
N VAL A 28 0.99 -2.97 4.38
CA VAL A 28 0.25 -3.09 5.64
C VAL A 28 1.00 -2.33 6.73
N PHE A 29 0.39 -1.28 7.26
CA PHE A 29 0.90 -0.47 8.36
C PHE A 29 0.19 -0.83 9.65
N ALA A 30 0.92 -1.12 10.71
CA ALA A 30 0.36 -1.51 11.99
C ALA A 30 0.42 -0.38 13.03
N THR A 31 -0.70 -0.08 13.68
CA THR A 31 -0.68 0.77 14.87
C THR A 31 -0.31 -0.05 16.10
N ASP A 32 0.33 0.57 17.09
CA ASP A 32 0.79 -0.10 18.30
C ASP A 32 -0.38 -0.41 19.26
N TRP A 33 -1.41 0.43 19.22
CA TRP A 33 -2.67 0.24 19.93
C TRP A 33 -3.90 0.31 19.01
N LYS A 34 -5.09 0.30 19.60
CA LYS A 34 -6.34 0.65 18.91
C LYS A 34 -6.28 2.08 18.35
N ALA A 35 -7.20 2.44 17.46
CA ALA A 35 -7.25 3.82 16.96
C ALA A 35 -7.39 4.82 18.12
N GLN A 36 -6.46 5.76 18.19
CA GLN A 36 -6.41 6.85 19.17
C GLN A 36 -6.15 8.17 18.43
N ALA A 37 -6.25 9.29 19.15
CA ALA A 37 -6.19 10.62 18.55
C ALA A 37 -4.84 10.87 17.85
N GLU A 38 -3.74 10.41 18.44
CA GLU A 38 -2.39 10.48 17.90
C GLU A 38 -2.23 9.73 16.56
N HIS A 39 -3.10 8.74 16.28
CA HIS A 39 -3.07 7.98 15.03
C HIS A 39 -3.83 8.70 13.90
N GLY A 40 -4.53 9.79 14.21
CA GLY A 40 -5.46 10.47 13.29
C GLY A 40 -4.84 10.84 11.95
N GLY A 41 -3.56 11.24 11.93
CA GLY A 41 -2.85 11.57 10.70
C GLY A 41 -2.79 10.42 9.69
N PHE A 42 -2.55 9.19 10.16
CA PHE A 42 -2.49 8.00 9.29
C PHE A 42 -3.86 7.67 8.69
N TYR A 43 -4.91 7.73 9.51
CA TYR A 43 -6.28 7.48 9.06
C TYR A 43 -6.78 8.59 8.13
N GLN A 44 -6.40 9.85 8.38
CA GLN A 44 -6.73 10.96 7.50
C GLN A 44 -6.04 10.83 6.14
N ALA A 45 -4.76 10.45 6.11
CA ALA A 45 -4.04 10.21 4.86
C ALA A 45 -4.69 9.09 4.04
N LEU A 46 -5.15 8.03 4.69
CA LEU A 46 -5.92 6.97 4.06
C LEU A 46 -7.26 7.49 3.52
N ALA A 47 -8.06 8.18 4.34
CA ALA A 47 -9.37 8.69 3.97
C ALA A 47 -9.31 9.76 2.86
N LYS A 48 -8.23 10.53 2.79
CA LYS A 48 -7.99 11.55 1.76
C LYS A 48 -7.37 10.98 0.48
N GLY A 49 -6.94 9.71 0.49
CA GLY A 49 -6.32 9.08 -0.68
C GLY A 49 -4.85 9.45 -0.89
N TYR A 50 -4.20 10.12 0.09
CA TYR A 50 -2.80 10.55 -0.05
C TYR A 50 -1.84 9.38 -0.29
N TYR A 51 -2.12 8.21 0.28
CA TYR A 51 -1.34 7.00 -0.03
C TYR A 51 -1.48 6.57 -1.48
N ALA A 52 -2.70 6.55 -2.01
CA ALA A 52 -2.96 6.17 -3.40
C ALA A 52 -2.35 7.17 -4.39
N GLU A 53 -2.37 8.47 -4.07
CA GLU A 53 -1.67 9.51 -4.84
C GLU A 53 -0.15 9.28 -4.91
N GLN A 54 0.43 8.65 -3.89
CA GLN A 54 1.83 8.25 -3.85
C GLN A 54 2.07 6.81 -4.36
N GLY A 55 1.07 6.18 -4.99
CA GLY A 55 1.20 4.84 -5.56
C GLY A 55 1.11 3.70 -4.53
N LEU A 56 0.55 3.94 -3.34
CA LEU A 56 0.46 2.96 -2.26
C LEU A 56 -0.99 2.52 -1.99
N ASP A 57 -1.23 1.21 -1.92
CA ASP A 57 -2.45 0.60 -1.37
C ASP A 57 -2.21 0.25 0.10
N VAL A 58 -2.45 1.23 0.97
CA VAL A 58 -2.19 1.10 2.41
C VAL A 58 -3.38 0.50 3.15
N VAL A 59 -3.11 -0.58 3.89
CA VAL A 59 -4.03 -1.14 4.88
C VAL A 59 -3.52 -0.84 6.28
N ILE A 60 -4.31 -0.13 7.07
CA ILE A 60 -4.00 0.13 8.49
C ILE A 60 -4.55 -1.02 9.33
N ARG A 61 -3.65 -1.78 9.95
CA ARG A 61 -3.97 -2.84 10.91
C ARG A 61 -3.87 -2.30 12.33
N GLN A 62 -4.96 -2.42 13.09
CA GLN A 62 -4.94 -2.00 14.48
C GLN A 62 -4.20 -2.99 15.38
N GLY A 63 -3.45 -2.42 16.33
CA GLY A 63 -2.89 -3.15 17.46
C GLY A 63 -3.93 -3.42 18.54
N GLY A 64 -3.45 -3.42 19.79
CA GLY A 64 -4.26 -3.67 20.98
C GLY A 64 -3.89 -4.96 21.70
N PRO A 65 -4.71 -5.36 22.69
CA PRO A 65 -4.46 -6.56 23.48
C PRO A 65 -4.27 -7.80 22.59
N GLY A 66 -3.17 -8.52 22.81
CA GLY A 66 -2.86 -9.75 22.07
C GLY A 66 -2.26 -9.55 20.67
N VAL A 67 -2.01 -8.32 20.23
CA VAL A 67 -1.31 -8.05 18.96
C VAL A 67 0.17 -7.78 19.24
N ASN A 68 1.04 -8.62 18.70
CA ASN A 68 2.50 -8.48 18.85
C ASN A 68 3.11 -7.90 17.55
N ILE A 69 3.35 -6.58 17.52
CA ILE A 69 3.89 -5.88 16.35
C ILE A 69 5.27 -6.40 15.91
N PRO A 70 6.25 -6.61 16.82
CA PRO A 70 7.53 -7.22 16.45
C PRO A 70 7.41 -8.58 15.74
N GLN A 71 6.55 -9.47 16.24
CA GLN A 71 6.33 -10.76 15.59
C GLN A 71 5.69 -10.61 14.21
N LEU A 72 4.76 -9.68 14.04
CA LEU A 72 4.15 -9.41 12.73
C LEU A 72 5.15 -8.84 11.73
N LEU A 73 6.07 -7.97 12.17
CA LEU A 73 7.16 -7.45 11.35
C LEU A 73 8.13 -8.58 10.94
N GLY A 74 8.57 -9.39 11.91
CA GLY A 74 9.47 -10.53 11.65
C GLY A 74 8.86 -11.58 10.72
N ALA A 75 7.54 -11.76 10.75
CA ALA A 75 6.82 -12.65 9.85
C ALA A 75 6.51 -12.04 8.47
N GLY A 76 6.85 -10.76 8.23
CA GLY A 76 6.51 -10.05 6.99
C GLY A 76 5.00 -9.79 6.82
N ALA A 77 4.20 -9.98 7.87
CA ALA A 77 2.75 -9.78 7.83
C ALA A 77 2.37 -8.28 7.84
N VAL A 78 3.29 -7.42 8.27
CA VAL A 78 3.18 -5.96 8.21
C VAL A 78 4.51 -5.40 7.71
N ALA A 79 4.46 -4.35 6.89
CA ALA A 79 5.65 -3.72 6.33
C ALA A 79 6.28 -2.73 7.33
N PHE A 80 5.42 -2.02 8.07
CA PHE A 80 5.80 -1.04 9.08
C PHE A 80 4.86 -1.13 10.27
N GLY A 81 5.34 -0.75 11.45
CA GLY A 81 4.53 -0.69 12.66
C GLY A 81 4.98 0.41 13.59
N MET A 82 4.05 1.00 14.33
CA MET A 82 4.38 1.90 15.44
C MET A 82 4.93 1.09 16.62
N GLY A 83 5.94 1.64 17.29
CA GLY A 83 6.48 1.07 18.52
C GLY A 83 5.92 1.77 19.75
N SER A 84 5.32 1.01 20.68
CA SER A 84 4.88 1.56 21.97
C SER A 84 6.03 1.97 22.90
N SER A 85 7.27 1.60 22.56
CA SER A 85 8.46 1.96 23.32
C SER A 85 9.71 1.95 22.43
N SER A 86 10.70 2.77 22.79
CA SER A 86 11.99 2.83 22.09
C SER A 86 12.82 1.55 22.22
N PHE A 87 12.46 0.67 23.16
CA PHE A 87 13.12 -0.63 23.35
C PHE A 87 12.59 -1.71 22.41
N MET A 88 11.42 -1.53 21.79
CA MET A 88 10.82 -2.53 20.93
C MET A 88 11.77 -3.03 19.82
N PRO A 89 12.46 -2.16 19.06
CA PRO A 89 13.40 -2.62 18.03
C PRO A 89 14.62 -3.35 18.59
N LEU A 90 15.06 -3.03 19.81
CA LEU A 90 16.23 -3.63 20.44
C LEU A 90 15.98 -5.09 20.85
N ASN A 91 14.72 -5.50 21.02
CA ASN A 91 14.33 -6.85 21.39
C ASN A 91 14.12 -7.78 20.18
N MET A 92 14.36 -7.30 18.96
CA MET A 92 14.13 -8.05 17.72
C MET A 92 15.38 -8.77 17.20
N VAL A 93 16.54 -8.58 17.85
CA VAL A 93 17.84 -9.13 17.46
C VAL A 93 18.42 -10.05 18.53
#